data_AF-A0A351SUX2-F1
#
_entry.id   AF-A0A351SUX2-F1
#
_cell.length_a   1.000
_cell.length_b   1.000
_cell.length_c   1.000
_cell.angle_alpha   90.00
_cell.angle_beta   90.00
_cell.angle_gamma   90.00
#
_symmetry.space_group_name_H-M   'P 1'
#
loop_
_entity.id
_entity.type
_entity.pdbx_description
1 polymer ?
#
loop_
_entity_poly.entity_id
_entity_poly.type
_entity_poly.pdbx_seq_one_letter_code
_entity_poly.pdbx_strand_id
1 'polypeptide(L)'
;GPVPIMENLWAEEVDADRRIREYQDEIRKKILDMYGFDRVPEEIDNYISAASAEPAMEESAIFDAVVDIIVQGDYDYYIYDMVPLGHALYYLSMAKVYDEWINKITKLRQEMGHYDQVAATMRRQETVEEDKILEELQYIKNRINASSQILTDKRRTAFFFVLVPEEMIILDTRKAAELFSRFDVPISGYVVNRVLPPELRQ
;
A
#
# COMPACT_ATOMS: atom_id res chain seq x y z
N GLY A 1 8.64 6.70 -15.39
CA GLY A 1 9.97 7.33 -15.30
C GLY A 1 9.78 8.82 -15.39
N PRO A 2 10.49 9.60 -14.58
CA PRO A 2 10.25 11.03 -14.44
C PRO A 2 10.63 11.81 -15.70
N VAL A 3 9.77 12.75 -16.10
CA VAL A 3 9.95 13.63 -17.25
C VAL A 3 10.27 15.05 -16.76
N PRO A 4 11.33 15.70 -17.26
CA PRO A 4 11.64 17.08 -16.87
C PRO A 4 10.59 18.06 -17.40
N ILE A 5 10.08 18.92 -16.53
CA ILE A 5 9.13 19.99 -16.88
C ILE A 5 9.85 21.34 -16.97
N MET A 6 10.65 21.65 -15.96
CA MET A 6 11.52 22.84 -15.91
C MET A 6 12.69 22.60 -14.96
N GLU A 7 13.55 23.60 -14.81
CA GLU A 7 14.66 23.53 -13.85
C GLU A 7 14.14 23.19 -12.45
N ASN A 8 14.70 22.13 -11.84
CA ASN A 8 14.33 21.61 -10.53
C ASN A 8 12.88 21.08 -10.41
N LEU A 9 12.21 20.73 -11.53
CA LEU A 9 10.87 20.14 -11.53
C LEU A 9 10.73 19.01 -12.54
N TRP A 10 10.35 17.84 -12.03
CA TRP A 10 10.03 16.65 -12.81
C TRP A 10 8.61 16.18 -12.48
N ALA A 11 7.97 15.53 -13.45
CA ALA A 11 6.67 14.91 -13.27
C ALA A 11 6.76 13.42 -13.64
N GLU A 12 6.11 12.59 -12.85
CA GLU A 12 5.94 11.17 -13.13
C GLU A 12 4.48 10.79 -12.89
N GLU A 13 3.88 10.15 -13.89
CA GLU A 13 2.58 9.52 -13.78
C GLU A 13 2.79 8.02 -13.55
N VAL A 14 2.22 7.50 -12.47
CA VAL A 14 2.28 6.08 -12.14
C VAL A 14 1.22 5.35 -12.94
N ASP A 15 1.66 4.44 -13.81
CA ASP A 15 0.78 3.53 -14.56
C ASP A 15 0.31 2.40 -13.65
N ALA A 16 -0.86 2.59 -13.03
CA ALA A 16 -1.45 1.64 -12.09
C ALA A 16 -1.72 0.28 -12.73
N ASP A 17 -2.27 0.28 -13.94
CA ASP A 17 -2.57 -0.92 -14.72
C ASP A 17 -1.31 -1.75 -14.99
N ARG A 18 -0.22 -1.09 -15.39
CA ARG A 18 1.07 -1.76 -15.58
C ARG A 18 1.59 -2.33 -14.26
N ARG A 19 1.49 -1.57 -13.17
CA ARG A 19 1.97 -2.00 -11.85
C ARG A 19 1.19 -3.21 -11.31
N ILE A 20 -0.12 -3.23 -11.49
CA ILE A 20 -0.98 -4.37 -11.14
C ILE A 20 -0.56 -5.60 -11.95
N ARG A 21 -0.35 -5.47 -13.26
CA ARG A 21 0.13 -6.59 -14.10
C ARG A 21 1.48 -7.12 -13.65
N GLU A 22 2.44 -6.24 -13.38
CA GLU A 22 3.76 -6.60 -12.85
C GLU A 22 3.63 -7.37 -11.52
N TYR A 23 2.76 -6.91 -10.62
CA TYR A 23 2.50 -7.56 -9.35
C TYR A 23 1.85 -8.94 -9.50
N GLN A 24 0.88 -9.09 -10.40
CA GLN A 24 0.29 -10.40 -10.73
C GLN A 24 1.35 -11.38 -11.25
N ASP A 25 2.21 -10.92 -12.15
CA ASP A 25 3.27 -11.75 -12.73
C ASP A 25 4.31 -12.15 -11.68
N GLU A 26 4.62 -11.25 -10.73
CA GLU A 26 5.46 -11.56 -9.59
C GLU A 26 4.85 -12.65 -8.70
N ILE A 27 3.56 -12.54 -8.38
CA ILE A 27 2.84 -13.57 -7.60
C ILE A 27 2.84 -14.91 -8.34
N ARG A 28 2.49 -14.92 -9.63
CA ARG A 28 2.49 -16.14 -10.44
C ARG A 28 3.86 -16.81 -10.40
N LYS A 29 4.91 -16.03 -10.63
CA LYS A 29 6.29 -16.52 -10.59
C LYS A 29 6.64 -17.09 -9.21
N LYS A 30 6.32 -16.39 -8.13
CA LYS A 30 6.52 -16.87 -6.76
C LYS A 30 5.83 -18.21 -6.51
N ILE A 31 4.59 -18.38 -6.95
CA ILE A 31 3.86 -19.65 -6.82
C ILE A 31 4.56 -20.78 -7.58
N LEU A 32 5.01 -20.54 -8.81
CA LEU A 32 5.75 -21.52 -9.60
C LEU A 32 7.07 -21.90 -8.90
N ASP A 33 7.84 -20.90 -8.45
CA ASP A 33 9.15 -21.08 -7.81
C ASP A 33 9.06 -21.77 -6.44
N MET A 34 7.98 -21.52 -5.69
CA MET A 34 7.77 -22.11 -4.36
C MET A 34 7.31 -23.55 -4.42
N TYR A 35 6.34 -23.87 -5.28
CA TYR A 35 5.70 -25.19 -5.33
C TYR A 35 6.21 -26.08 -6.49
N GLY A 36 7.13 -25.57 -7.31
CA GLY A 36 7.72 -26.31 -8.42
C GLY A 36 6.71 -26.68 -9.51
N PHE A 37 5.67 -25.88 -9.69
CA PHE A 37 4.66 -26.12 -10.72
C PHE A 37 5.16 -25.67 -12.10
N ASP A 38 4.79 -26.41 -13.15
CA ASP A 38 5.07 -26.01 -14.54
C ASP A 38 4.14 -24.88 -15.03
N ARG A 39 2.97 -24.74 -14.39
CA ARG A 39 1.98 -23.70 -14.63
C ARG A 39 1.13 -23.44 -13.39
N VAL A 40 0.67 -22.20 -13.23
CA VAL A 40 -0.26 -21.86 -12.15
C VAL A 40 -1.61 -22.55 -12.41
N PRO A 41 -2.19 -23.26 -11.43
CA PRO A 41 -3.52 -23.84 -11.56
C PRO A 41 -4.56 -22.79 -11.95
N GLU A 42 -5.48 -23.15 -12.85
CA GLU A 42 -6.47 -22.22 -13.42
C GLU A 42 -7.34 -21.55 -12.35
N GLU A 43 -7.74 -22.29 -11.31
CA GLU A 43 -8.47 -21.73 -10.18
C GLU A 43 -7.69 -20.61 -9.48
N ILE A 44 -6.39 -20.81 -9.25
CA ILE A 44 -5.52 -19.82 -8.60
C ILE A 44 -5.33 -18.60 -9.50
N ASP A 45 -5.10 -18.80 -10.79
CA ASP A 45 -4.92 -17.71 -11.75
C ASP A 45 -6.20 -16.85 -11.90
N ASN A 46 -7.38 -17.50 -11.86
CA ASN A 46 -8.66 -16.81 -11.82
C ASN A 46 -8.82 -15.97 -10.55
N TYR A 47 -8.42 -16.49 -9.38
CA TYR A 47 -8.44 -15.72 -8.13
C TYR A 47 -7.50 -14.51 -8.17
N ILE A 48 -6.27 -14.67 -8.67
CA ILE A 48 -5.30 -13.57 -8.83
C ILE A 48 -5.89 -12.47 -9.73
N SER A 49 -6.48 -12.87 -10.85
CA SER A 49 -7.09 -11.95 -11.81
C SER A 49 -8.28 -11.20 -11.21
N ALA A 50 -9.17 -11.91 -10.50
CA ALA A 50 -10.33 -11.32 -9.86
C ALA A 50 -9.95 -10.35 -8.72
N ALA A 51 -9.02 -10.73 -7.85
CA ALA A 51 -8.56 -9.88 -6.76
C ALA A 51 -7.91 -8.58 -7.23
N SER A 52 -7.33 -8.61 -8.43
CA SER A 52 -6.66 -7.45 -9.02
C SER A 52 -7.61 -6.45 -9.69
N ALA A 53 -8.85 -6.86 -9.97
CA ALA A 53 -9.88 -6.00 -10.53
C ALA A 53 -10.58 -5.14 -9.46
N GLU A 54 -10.25 -5.34 -8.18
CA GLU A 54 -10.82 -4.57 -7.07
C GLU A 54 -10.20 -3.16 -7.03
N PRO A 55 -10.98 -2.07 -6.95
CA PRO A 55 -10.46 -0.70 -6.89
C PRO A 55 -9.44 -0.48 -5.76
N ALA A 56 -9.59 -1.19 -4.65
CA ALA A 56 -8.65 -1.13 -3.53
C ALA A 56 -7.24 -1.63 -3.91
N MET A 57 -7.12 -2.56 -4.86
CA MET A 57 -5.82 -3.04 -5.35
C MET A 57 -5.12 -1.97 -6.19
N GLU A 58 -5.87 -1.27 -7.04
CA GLU A 58 -5.33 -0.16 -7.83
C GLU A 58 -4.79 0.96 -6.95
N GLU A 59 -5.58 1.41 -5.96
CA GLU A 59 -5.16 2.42 -5.00
C GLU A 59 -3.91 1.99 -4.21
N SER A 60 -3.82 0.72 -3.82
CA SER A 60 -2.66 0.17 -3.10
C SER A 60 -1.42 0.08 -3.99
N ALA A 61 -1.57 -0.30 -5.26
CA ALA A 61 -0.46 -0.41 -6.21
C ALA A 61 0.15 0.95 -6.55
N ILE A 62 -0.68 1.98 -6.73
CA ILE A 62 -0.23 3.36 -6.93
C ILE A 62 0.53 3.84 -5.68
N PHE A 63 -0.05 3.61 -4.51
CA PHE A 63 0.54 4.04 -3.25
C PHE A 63 1.91 3.40 -3.00
N ASP A 64 2.02 2.10 -3.23
CA ASP A 64 3.28 1.37 -3.13
C ASP A 64 4.36 1.93 -4.09
N ALA A 65 3.99 2.25 -5.33
CA ALA A 65 4.91 2.86 -6.29
C ALA A 65 5.40 4.24 -5.83
N VAL A 66 4.52 5.05 -5.23
CA VAL A 66 4.90 6.35 -4.66
C VAL A 66 5.88 6.19 -3.50
N VAL A 67 5.67 5.20 -2.63
CA VAL A 67 6.61 4.88 -1.55
C VAL A 67 7.98 4.49 -2.12
N ASP A 68 8.02 3.64 -3.14
CA ASP A 68 9.26 3.25 -3.80
C ASP A 68 10.02 4.46 -4.37
N ILE A 69 9.31 5.40 -5.01
CA ILE A 69 9.88 6.65 -5.53
C ILE A 69 10.44 7.53 -4.40
N ILE A 70 9.70 7.69 -3.30
CA ILE A 70 10.15 8.50 -2.14
C ILE A 70 11.39 7.88 -1.49
N VAL A 71 11.45 6.55 -1.41
CA VAL A 71 12.57 5.82 -0.79
C VAL A 71 13.85 5.92 -1.62
N GLN A 72 13.77 6.06 -2.94
CA GLN A 72 14.94 6.30 -3.80
C GLN A 72 15.69 7.58 -3.40
N GLY A 73 14.97 8.62 -2.96
CA GLY A 73 15.58 9.81 -2.38
C GLY A 73 16.28 10.73 -3.39
N ASP A 74 15.89 10.65 -4.66
CA ASP A 74 16.49 11.43 -5.76
C ASP A 74 16.14 12.93 -5.73
N TYR A 75 15.11 13.33 -4.96
CA TYR A 75 14.61 14.70 -4.85
C TYR A 75 14.46 15.17 -3.41
N ASP A 76 14.57 16.49 -3.19
CA ASP A 76 14.38 17.13 -1.87
C ASP A 76 12.91 17.13 -1.43
N TYR A 77 11.99 17.31 -2.39
CA TYR A 77 10.55 17.41 -2.15
C TYR A 77 9.78 16.55 -3.15
N TYR A 78 8.72 15.91 -2.66
CA TYR A 78 7.80 15.11 -3.45
C TYR A 78 6.39 15.69 -3.30
N ILE A 79 5.72 15.96 -4.41
CA ILE A 79 4.32 16.36 -4.44
C ILE A 79 3.53 15.22 -5.04
N TYR A 80 2.63 14.65 -4.25
CA TYR A 80 1.77 13.55 -4.68
C TYR A 80 0.34 14.04 -4.89
N ASP A 81 -0.12 14.00 -6.14
CA ASP A 81 -1.51 14.28 -6.50
C ASP A 81 -2.33 12.99 -6.36
N MET A 82 -3.23 12.96 -5.39
CA MET A 82 -3.96 11.75 -5.01
C MET A 82 -5.35 11.69 -5.62
N VAL A 83 -5.68 10.52 -6.16
CA VAL A 83 -7.06 10.11 -6.45
C VAL A 83 -7.87 10.12 -5.14
N PRO A 84 -9.20 10.39 -5.14
CA PRO A 84 -10.03 10.41 -3.94
C PRO A 84 -9.81 9.17 -3.03
N LEU A 85 -9.26 9.37 -1.82
CA LEU A 85 -8.72 8.33 -0.92
C LEU A 85 -9.77 7.49 -0.15
N GLY A 86 -10.86 7.10 -0.79
CA GLY A 86 -11.87 6.25 -0.18
C GLY A 86 -11.28 4.95 0.40
N HIS A 87 -10.41 4.25 -0.34
CA HIS A 87 -9.83 2.97 0.06
C HIS A 87 -8.36 3.03 0.51
N ALA A 88 -7.58 4.04 0.11
CA ALA A 88 -6.20 4.20 0.56
C ALA A 88 -6.07 4.49 2.09
N LEU A 89 -7.09 5.08 2.73
CA LEU A 89 -7.17 5.12 4.20
C LEU A 89 -7.47 3.74 4.81
N TYR A 90 -8.25 2.90 4.12
CA TYR A 90 -8.44 1.51 4.54
C TYR A 90 -7.12 0.74 4.48
N TYR A 91 -6.21 1.05 3.55
CA TYR A 91 -4.87 0.44 3.53
C TYR A 91 -4.10 0.69 4.85
N LEU A 92 -4.08 1.93 5.37
CA LEU A 92 -3.50 2.23 6.69
C LEU A 92 -4.22 1.51 7.84
N SER A 93 -5.54 1.37 7.75
CA SER A 93 -6.31 0.61 8.74
C SER A 93 -6.00 -0.89 8.72
N MET A 94 -5.83 -1.44 7.51
CA MET A 94 -5.52 -2.85 7.27
C MET A 94 -4.06 -3.15 7.55
N ALA A 95 -3.15 -2.19 7.38
CA ALA A 95 -1.75 -2.30 7.75
C ALA A 95 -1.57 -2.78 9.20
N LYS A 96 -2.29 -2.15 10.13
CA LYS A 96 -2.25 -2.52 11.56
C LYS A 96 -2.83 -3.91 11.81
N VAL A 97 -3.92 -4.26 11.13
CA VAL A 97 -4.56 -5.58 11.23
C VAL A 97 -3.64 -6.67 10.66
N TYR A 98 -3.02 -6.42 9.51
CA TYR A 98 -2.06 -7.34 8.89
C TYR A 98 -0.81 -7.48 9.74
N ASP A 99 -0.28 -6.41 10.33
CA ASP A 99 0.86 -6.49 11.24
C ASP A 99 0.58 -7.42 12.43
N GLU A 100 -0.56 -7.22 13.11
CA GLU A 100 -0.99 -8.08 14.22
C GLU A 100 -1.21 -9.54 13.78
N TRP A 101 -1.83 -9.75 12.62
CA TRP A 101 -2.13 -11.09 12.11
C TRP A 101 -0.87 -11.84 11.67
N ILE A 102 0.02 -11.16 10.93
CA ILE A 102 1.33 -11.71 10.52
C ILE A 102 2.17 -12.04 11.75
N ASN A 103 2.20 -11.16 12.76
CA ASN A 103 2.89 -11.44 14.04
C ASN A 103 2.34 -12.69 14.71
N LYS A 104 1.02 -12.86 14.73
CA LYS A 104 0.36 -14.03 15.35
C LYS A 104 0.65 -15.32 14.59
N ILE A 105 0.59 -15.31 13.26
CA ILE A 105 0.93 -16.48 12.44
C ILE A 105 2.41 -16.83 12.58
N THR A 106 3.27 -15.83 12.54
CA THR A 106 4.72 -16.01 12.73
C THR A 106 5.00 -16.68 14.07
N LYS A 107 4.38 -16.18 15.14
CA LYS A 107 4.54 -16.74 16.49
C LYS A 107 4.01 -18.18 16.59
N LEU A 108 2.80 -18.43 16.08
CA LEU A 108 2.22 -19.78 16.06
C LEU A 108 3.11 -20.77 15.29
N ARG A 109 3.67 -20.35 14.16
CA ARG A 109 4.60 -21.18 13.37
C ARG A 109 5.92 -21.43 14.10
N GLN A 110 6.51 -20.42 14.73
CA GLN A 110 7.72 -20.59 15.55
C GLN A 110 7.51 -21.58 16.71
N GLU A 111 6.32 -21.52 17.35
CA GLU A 111 5.93 -22.46 18.40
C GLU A 111 5.75 -23.89 17.84
N MET A 112 5.14 -24.06 16.65
CA MET A 112 4.99 -25.37 15.98
C MET A 112 6.32 -25.96 15.50
N GLY A 113 7.23 -25.15 14.96
CA GLY A 113 8.58 -25.61 14.56
C GLY A 113 9.42 -26.15 15.73
N HIS A 114 9.13 -25.73 16.96
CA HIS A 114 9.69 -26.34 18.17
C HIS A 114 9.15 -27.76 18.44
N TYR A 115 7.90 -28.07 18.05
CA TYR A 115 7.33 -29.42 18.15
C TYR A 115 7.88 -30.36 17.06
N ASP A 116 8.16 -29.85 15.86
CA ASP A 116 8.75 -30.65 14.77
C ASP A 116 10.21 -31.03 15.03
N GLN A 117 10.98 -30.24 15.78
CA GLN A 117 12.32 -30.66 16.24
C GLN A 117 12.27 -31.92 17.13
N VAL A 118 11.14 -32.18 17.78
CA VAL A 118 10.92 -33.41 18.58
C VAL A 118 10.49 -34.60 17.70
N ALA A 119 9.98 -34.34 16.49
CA ALA A 119 9.55 -35.34 15.51
C ALA A 119 10.56 -35.56 14.35
N ALA A 120 11.70 -34.86 14.37
CA ALA A 120 12.69 -34.75 13.29
C ALA A 120 13.55 -36.00 13.02
N THR A 121 12.95 -37.20 13.01
CA THR A 121 13.59 -38.40 12.46
C THR A 121 13.17 -38.69 11.02
N MET A 122 12.19 -38.00 10.42
CA MET A 122 11.67 -38.44 9.10
C MET A 122 11.33 -37.42 8.01
N ARG A 123 11.35 -36.09 8.19
CA ARG A 123 10.99 -35.19 7.07
C ARG A 123 11.89 -33.97 6.99
N ARG A 124 12.71 -33.94 5.94
CA ARG A 124 13.69 -32.88 5.64
C ARG A 124 13.22 -31.91 4.54
N GLN A 125 12.05 -32.18 3.96
CA GLN A 125 11.50 -31.45 2.81
C GLN A 125 10.45 -30.41 3.22
N GLU A 126 9.60 -30.70 4.22
CA GLU A 126 8.59 -29.76 4.75
C GLU A 126 9.22 -28.52 5.40
N THR A 127 10.40 -28.65 6.02
CA THR A 127 11.06 -27.57 6.77
C THR A 127 11.57 -26.43 5.88
N VAL A 128 11.89 -26.68 4.59
CA VAL A 128 12.50 -25.68 3.69
C VAL A 128 11.44 -24.84 2.96
N GLU A 129 10.26 -25.39 2.68
CA GLU A 129 9.15 -24.63 2.07
C GLU A 129 8.47 -23.70 3.09
N GLU A 130 8.39 -24.10 4.36
CA GLU A 130 7.80 -23.29 5.43
C GLU A 130 8.59 -22.01 5.73
N ASP A 131 9.92 -22.06 5.64
CA ASP A 131 10.80 -20.90 5.84
C ASP A 131 10.55 -19.82 4.77
N LYS A 132 10.32 -20.21 3.51
CA LYS A 132 10.06 -19.24 2.41
C LYS A 132 8.74 -18.47 2.57
N ILE A 133 7.68 -19.13 3.06
CA ILE A 133 6.40 -18.45 3.34
C ILE A 133 6.59 -17.41 4.43
N LEU A 134 7.37 -17.74 5.46
CA LEU A 134 7.60 -16.83 6.57
C LEU A 134 8.42 -15.60 6.13
N GLU A 135 9.44 -15.80 5.31
CA GLU A 135 10.22 -14.71 4.71
C GLU A 135 9.33 -13.75 3.92
N GLU A 136 8.41 -14.27 3.10
CA GLU A 136 7.49 -13.45 2.32
C GLU A 136 6.51 -12.66 3.21
N LEU A 137 5.97 -13.28 4.26
CA LEU A 137 5.10 -12.58 5.23
C LEU A 137 5.85 -11.47 5.96
N GLN A 138 7.11 -11.68 6.33
CA GLN A 138 7.95 -10.64 6.93
C GLN A 138 8.26 -9.52 5.95
N TYR A 139 8.52 -9.83 4.68
CA TYR A 139 8.72 -8.84 3.62
C TYR A 139 7.49 -7.93 3.47
N ILE A 140 6.29 -8.52 3.37
CA ILE A 140 5.03 -7.76 3.27
C ILE A 140 4.85 -6.86 4.50
N LYS A 141 5.06 -7.41 5.71
CA LYS A 141 4.97 -6.65 6.96
C LYS A 141 5.91 -5.44 6.96
N ASN A 142 7.17 -5.64 6.57
CA ASN A 142 8.18 -4.57 6.57
C ASN A 142 7.81 -3.46 5.58
N ARG A 143 7.31 -3.81 4.40
CA ARG A 143 6.84 -2.83 3.40
C ARG A 143 5.69 -1.98 3.92
N ILE A 144 4.65 -2.63 4.46
CA ILE A 144 3.50 -1.97 5.06
C ILE A 144 3.93 -0.97 6.15
N ASN A 145 4.84 -1.40 7.02
CA ASN A 145 5.35 -0.56 8.11
C ASN A 145 6.16 0.64 7.59
N ALA A 146 6.99 0.45 6.57
CA ALA A 146 7.75 1.53 5.95
C ALA A 146 6.81 2.59 5.33
N SER A 147 5.81 2.15 4.58
CA SER A 147 4.81 3.04 3.99
C SER A 147 4.01 3.80 5.06
N SER A 148 3.61 3.11 6.14
CA SER A 148 2.90 3.74 7.26
C SER A 148 3.75 4.80 7.98
N GLN A 149 5.04 4.54 8.18
CA GLN A 149 5.96 5.51 8.80
C GLN A 149 6.09 6.78 7.97
N ILE A 150 6.20 6.67 6.64
CA ILE A 150 6.26 7.83 5.75
C ILE A 150 5.00 8.69 5.91
N LEU A 151 3.82 8.07 5.90
CA LEU A 151 2.55 8.80 5.99
C LEU A 151 2.29 9.44 7.36
N THR A 152 2.85 8.89 8.43
CA THR A 152 2.60 9.35 9.82
C THR A 152 3.70 10.27 10.36
N ASP A 153 4.81 10.44 9.64
CA ASP A 153 5.91 11.32 10.05
C ASP A 153 5.54 12.80 9.91
N LYS A 154 5.15 13.42 11.04
CA LYS A 154 4.75 14.83 11.13
C LYS A 154 5.87 15.83 10.81
N ARG A 155 7.13 15.39 10.69
CA ARG A 155 8.27 16.26 10.33
C ARG A 155 8.59 16.21 8.85
N ARG A 156 8.28 15.10 8.18
CA ARG A 156 8.62 14.87 6.76
C ARG A 156 7.41 14.93 5.83
N THR A 157 6.22 14.73 6.36
CA THR A 157 4.99 14.61 5.58
C THR A 157 3.96 15.63 6.02
N ALA A 158 3.27 16.21 5.03
CA ALA A 158 2.21 17.19 5.22
C ALA A 158 1.06 16.87 4.27
N PHE A 159 -0.16 16.72 4.80
CA PHE A 159 -1.35 16.44 4.01
C PHE A 159 -2.25 17.66 3.90
N PHE A 160 -2.73 17.97 2.69
CA PHE A 160 -3.63 19.09 2.44
C PHE A 160 -4.90 18.60 1.74
N PHE A 161 -6.06 18.97 2.27
CA PHE A 161 -7.32 18.76 1.57
C PHE A 161 -7.62 19.93 0.63
N VAL A 162 -7.89 19.65 -0.63
CA VAL A 162 -8.39 20.64 -1.58
C VAL A 162 -9.89 20.40 -1.79
N LEU A 163 -10.72 21.39 -1.48
CA LEU A 163 -12.18 21.27 -1.54
C LEU A 163 -12.84 22.50 -2.15
N VAL A 164 -14.10 22.38 -2.56
CA VAL A 164 -14.93 23.49 -3.02
C VAL A 164 -15.92 23.90 -1.92
N PRO A 165 -16.46 25.13 -1.93
CA PRO A 165 -17.37 25.62 -0.89
C PRO A 165 -18.81 25.07 -1.04
N GLU A 166 -18.94 23.76 -1.15
CA GLU A 166 -20.21 23.04 -1.23
C GLU A 166 -20.43 22.25 0.07
N GLU A 167 -21.63 22.34 0.65
CA GLU A 167 -21.93 21.75 1.97
C GLU A 167 -21.62 20.25 2.02
N MET A 168 -22.01 19.50 0.98
CA MET A 168 -21.76 18.06 0.91
C MET A 168 -20.27 17.74 0.91
N ILE A 169 -19.47 18.48 0.13
CA ILE A 169 -18.02 18.29 0.04
C ILE A 169 -17.33 18.64 1.36
N ILE A 170 -17.79 19.69 2.05
CA ILE A 170 -17.28 20.05 3.37
C ILE A 170 -17.57 18.92 4.39
N LEU A 171 -18.79 18.36 4.37
CA LEU A 171 -19.17 17.27 5.26
C LEU A 171 -18.37 15.99 5.00
N ASP A 172 -18.14 15.63 3.74
CA ASP A 172 -17.35 14.45 3.39
C ASP A 172 -15.87 14.65 3.69
N THR A 173 -15.32 15.84 3.42
CA THR A 173 -13.96 16.22 3.83
C THR A 173 -13.79 16.13 5.34
N ARG A 174 -14.79 16.53 6.13
CA ARG A 174 -14.77 16.39 7.60
C ARG A 174 -14.69 14.92 8.03
N LYS A 175 -15.50 14.03 7.44
CA LYS A 175 -15.44 12.58 7.73
C LYS A 175 -14.07 12.00 7.37
N ALA A 176 -13.53 12.39 6.22
CA ALA A 176 -12.19 11.98 5.80
C ALA A 176 -11.14 12.48 6.80
N ALA A 177 -11.15 13.76 7.17
CA ALA A 177 -10.24 14.32 8.15
C ALA A 177 -10.28 13.61 9.51
N GLU A 178 -11.46 13.19 9.97
CA GLU A 178 -11.60 12.36 11.17
C GLU A 178 -10.91 11.00 11.02
N LEU A 179 -11.01 10.35 9.85
CA LEU A 179 -10.30 9.11 9.56
C LEU A 179 -8.78 9.31 9.54
N PHE A 180 -8.29 10.34 8.84
CA PHE A 180 -6.86 10.69 8.79
C PHE A 180 -6.27 10.89 10.19
N SER A 181 -6.98 11.63 11.04
CA SER A 181 -6.59 11.88 12.43
C SER A 181 -6.54 10.59 13.26
N ARG A 182 -7.49 9.66 13.07
CA ARG A 182 -7.50 8.35 13.75
C ARG A 182 -6.29 7.47 13.38
N PHE A 183 -5.70 7.68 12.20
CA PHE A 183 -4.52 6.95 11.73
C PHE A 183 -3.23 7.78 11.83
N ASP A 184 -3.22 8.84 12.64
CA ASP A 184 -2.06 9.69 12.91
C ASP A 184 -1.44 10.38 11.67
N VAL A 185 -2.19 10.47 10.57
CA VAL A 185 -1.74 11.18 9.36
C VAL A 185 -1.79 12.70 9.60
N PRO A 186 -0.69 13.45 9.38
CA PRO A 186 -0.63 14.88 9.68
C PRO A 186 -1.42 15.69 8.65
N ILE A 187 -2.61 16.15 9.05
CA ILE A 187 -3.36 17.15 8.28
C ILE A 187 -2.73 18.53 8.54
N SER A 188 -2.12 19.10 7.51
CA SER A 188 -1.41 20.38 7.57
C SER A 188 -2.24 21.56 7.08
N GLY A 189 -3.34 21.34 6.37
CA GLY A 189 -4.23 22.42 5.99
C GLY A 189 -5.38 22.03 5.06
N TYR A 190 -6.20 23.04 4.75
CA TYR A 190 -7.33 22.96 3.83
C TYR A 190 -7.22 24.10 2.82
N VAL A 191 -7.43 23.80 1.55
CA VAL A 191 -7.45 24.76 0.44
C VAL A 191 -8.85 24.78 -0.14
N VAL A 192 -9.60 25.85 0.13
CA VAL A 192 -10.93 26.04 -0.45
C VAL A 192 -10.77 26.67 -1.84
N ASN A 193 -10.89 25.86 -2.86
CA ASN A 193 -10.80 26.25 -4.26
C ASN A 193 -12.18 26.68 -4.81
N ARG A 194 -12.19 27.38 -5.95
CA ARG A 194 -13.40 27.84 -6.65
C ARG A 194 -14.34 28.69 -5.78
N VAL A 195 -13.76 29.47 -4.85
CA VAL A 195 -14.52 30.47 -4.09
C VAL A 195 -14.92 31.59 -5.04
N LEU A 196 -16.24 31.79 -5.20
CA LEU A 196 -16.75 32.90 -6.00
C LEU A 196 -16.36 34.24 -5.37
N PRO A 197 -15.79 35.17 -6.16
CA PRO A 197 -15.55 36.53 -5.73
C PRO A 197 -16.84 37.18 -5.19
N PRO A 198 -16.75 38.04 -4.16
CA PRO A 198 -17.92 38.73 -3.59
C PRO A 198 -18.77 39.46 -4.63
N GLU A 199 -18.14 39.95 -5.70
CA GLU A 199 -18.78 40.72 -6.78
C GLU A 199 -19.73 39.87 -7.64
N LEU A 200 -19.63 38.54 -7.57
CA LEU A 200 -20.46 37.59 -8.33
C LEU A 200 -21.60 36.97 -7.50
N ARG A 201 -21.76 37.34 -6.22
CA ARG A 201 -22.89 36.93 -5.39
C ARG A 201 -24.12 37.79 -5.71
N GLN A 202 -24.83 37.45 -6.79
CA GLN A 202 -26.16 38.00 -7.10
C GLN A 202 -27.26 37.23 -6.36
#